data_AF-A0A1W9U571-F1
#
_entry.id   AF-A0A1W9U571-F1
#
_cell.length_a   1.000
_cell.length_b   1.000
_cell.length_c   1.000
_cell.angle_alpha   90.00
_cell.angle_beta   90.00
_cell.angle_gamma   90.00
#
_symmetry.space_group_name_H-M   'P 1'
#
loop_
_entity.id
_entity.type
_entity.pdbx_description
1 polymer ?
#
loop_
_entity_poly.entity_id
_entity_poly.type
_entity_poly.pdbx_seq_one_letter_code
_entity_poly.pdbx_strand_id
1 'polypeptide(L)'
;LDSKKNIPGFTFDTDLEMKDAGLVAASAAAQVDSAAKVLDVGSARVTGTLVVDVSAIEIASNDERYEIYVEGANEEAMDTTLVPLASIQLGALEVLGAGSSHFLVDSTTGRYEVPFTNVRGGVVYQYIRVYTVVEGTIATGINFTAYIGK
;
A
#
# COMPACT_ATOMS: atom_id res chain seq x y z
N LEU A 1 -15.19 19.53 -24.66
CA LEU A 1 -13.81 19.99 -24.46
C LEU A 1 -13.21 19.10 -23.38
N ASP A 2 -12.18 18.39 -23.81
CA ASP A 2 -11.31 17.42 -23.19
C ASP A 2 -11.33 17.28 -21.64
N SER A 3 -11.53 16.05 -21.15
CA SER A 3 -11.13 15.66 -19.79
C SER A 3 -10.33 14.37 -19.78
N LYS A 4 -9.67 14.01 -20.89
CA LYS A 4 -8.68 12.94 -20.88
C LYS A 4 -7.40 13.49 -20.25
N LYS A 5 -7.36 13.50 -18.92
CA LYS A 5 -6.13 13.66 -18.16
C LYS A 5 -5.31 12.37 -18.36
N ASN A 6 -4.64 12.28 -19.51
CA ASN A 6 -3.78 11.18 -19.87
C ASN A 6 -2.51 11.29 -19.01
N ILE A 7 -2.51 10.68 -17.84
CA ILE A 7 -1.28 10.39 -17.09
C ILE A 7 -0.87 8.98 -17.56
N PRO A 8 0.07 8.84 -18.51
CA PRO A 8 0.50 7.52 -18.94
C PRO A 8 1.22 6.85 -17.76
N GLY A 9 0.83 5.64 -17.39
CA GLY A 9 1.52 4.90 -16.33
C GLY A 9 1.20 3.43 -16.33
N PHE A 10 -0.06 3.06 -16.07
CA PHE A 10 -0.46 1.67 -15.88
C PHE A 10 -1.88 1.43 -16.38
N THR A 11 -2.15 0.23 -16.91
CA THR A 11 -3.53 -0.21 -17.20
C THR A 11 -4.09 -0.85 -15.93
N PHE A 12 -5.29 -0.42 -15.51
CA PHE A 12 -6.00 -1.10 -14.43
C PHE A 12 -6.60 -2.39 -14.95
N ASP A 13 -6.30 -3.48 -14.27
CA ASP A 13 -6.87 -4.81 -14.47
C ASP A 13 -7.57 -5.18 -13.16
N THR A 14 -8.85 -5.54 -13.22
CA THR A 14 -9.65 -5.91 -12.04
C THR A 14 -9.07 -7.11 -11.30
N ASP A 15 -8.38 -8.00 -12.00
CA ASP A 15 -7.72 -9.16 -11.36
C ASP A 15 -6.54 -8.72 -10.47
N LEU A 16 -5.96 -7.56 -10.78
CA LEU A 16 -4.84 -6.94 -10.06
C LEU A 16 -5.28 -5.87 -9.05
N GLU A 17 -6.58 -5.75 -8.80
CA GLU A 17 -7.10 -4.92 -7.72
C GLU A 17 -6.71 -5.50 -6.36
N MET A 18 -6.15 -4.64 -5.51
CA MET A 18 -5.64 -4.99 -4.18
C MET A 18 -6.44 -4.36 -3.06
N LYS A 19 -7.16 -3.26 -3.33
CA LYS A 19 -8.01 -2.58 -2.35
C LYS A 19 -9.08 -1.70 -3.00
N ASP A 20 -10.32 -1.85 -2.52
CA ASP A 20 -11.42 -0.92 -2.78
C ASP A 20 -11.31 0.36 -1.94
N ALA A 21 -12.01 1.40 -2.37
CA ALA A 21 -12.16 2.62 -1.59
C ALA A 21 -12.81 2.30 -0.24
N GLY A 22 -12.20 2.75 0.85
CA GLY A 22 -12.67 2.48 2.19
C GLY A 22 -11.67 2.93 3.24
N LEU A 23 -12.22 3.42 4.35
CA LEU A 23 -11.47 3.89 5.50
C LEU A 23 -10.63 2.77 6.12
N VAL A 24 -9.36 3.08 6.40
CA VAL A 24 -8.47 2.31 7.27
C VAL A 24 -8.13 3.17 8.48
N ALA A 25 -8.73 2.82 9.63
CA ALA A 25 -8.53 3.51 10.91
C ALA A 25 -7.71 2.67 11.93
N ALA A 26 -7.41 1.42 11.60
CA ALA A 26 -6.60 0.52 12.40
C ALA A 26 -5.82 -0.41 11.46
N SER A 27 -4.72 -0.97 11.97
CA SER A 27 -3.88 -1.88 11.20
C SER A 27 -4.68 -3.07 10.67
N ALA A 28 -4.66 -3.27 9.36
CA ALA A 28 -5.46 -4.30 8.71
C ALA A 28 -4.94 -4.67 7.31
N ALA A 29 -5.29 -5.88 6.89
CA ALA A 29 -5.17 -6.32 5.51
C ALA A 29 -6.12 -5.50 4.62
N ALA A 30 -5.66 -5.17 3.42
CA ALA A 30 -6.50 -4.59 2.39
C ALA A 30 -7.62 -5.55 1.98
N GLN A 31 -8.76 -4.97 1.63
CA GLN A 31 -9.96 -5.71 1.24
C GLN A 31 -10.45 -5.30 -0.14
N VAL A 32 -10.98 -6.28 -0.86
CA VAL A 32 -11.75 -6.12 -2.10
C VAL A 32 -13.07 -6.86 -1.89
N ASP A 33 -14.19 -6.23 -2.21
CA ASP A 33 -15.54 -6.72 -1.96
C ASP A 33 -15.76 -7.17 -0.51
N SER A 34 -15.21 -6.42 0.45
CA SER A 34 -15.26 -6.69 1.91
C SER A 34 -14.56 -7.97 2.37
N ALA A 35 -13.71 -8.59 1.55
CA ALA A 35 -12.88 -9.72 1.90
C ALA A 35 -11.39 -9.37 1.81
N ALA A 36 -10.56 -9.95 2.69
CA ALA A 36 -9.12 -9.75 2.64
C ALA A 36 -8.57 -10.22 1.28
N LYS A 37 -7.85 -9.35 0.58
CA LYS A 37 -7.34 -9.65 -0.76
C LYS A 37 -5.95 -10.27 -0.68
N VAL A 38 -5.84 -11.49 -1.17
CA VAL A 38 -4.57 -12.16 -1.47
C VAL A 38 -4.53 -12.41 -2.96
N LEU A 39 -3.38 -12.17 -3.58
CA LEU A 39 -3.14 -12.43 -4.99
C LEU A 39 -2.05 -13.49 -5.15
N ASP A 40 -2.35 -14.55 -5.88
CA ASP A 40 -1.37 -15.53 -6.34
C ASP A 40 -0.69 -15.00 -7.62
N VAL A 41 0.60 -14.71 -7.55
CA VAL A 41 1.42 -14.26 -8.70
C VAL A 41 2.24 -15.40 -9.32
N GLY A 42 2.02 -16.63 -8.86
CA GLY A 42 2.72 -17.83 -9.28
C GLY A 42 4.13 -17.97 -8.67
N SER A 43 4.77 -19.10 -8.98
CA SER A 43 6.09 -19.46 -8.42
C SER A 43 7.28 -18.79 -9.12
N ALA A 44 7.04 -17.90 -10.08
CA ALA A 44 8.07 -17.21 -10.84
C ALA A 44 8.35 -15.81 -10.27
N ARG A 45 9.51 -15.24 -10.60
CA ARG A 45 9.80 -13.84 -10.28
C ARG A 45 8.84 -12.93 -11.05
N VAL A 46 8.17 -12.05 -10.33
CA VAL A 46 7.32 -10.98 -10.85
C VAL A 46 7.87 -9.64 -10.37
N THR A 47 7.81 -8.65 -11.26
CA THR A 47 8.02 -7.24 -10.96
C THR A 47 6.69 -6.53 -11.19
N GLY A 48 6.37 -5.58 -10.33
CA GLY A 48 5.19 -4.74 -10.47
C GLY A 48 5.36 -3.43 -9.73
N THR A 49 4.37 -2.56 -9.87
CA THR A 49 4.27 -1.33 -9.11
C THR A 49 2.95 -1.33 -8.37
N LEU A 50 2.98 -1.24 -7.04
CA LEU A 50 1.77 -0.95 -6.27
C LEU A 50 1.41 0.52 -6.51
N VAL A 51 0.24 0.77 -7.07
CA VAL A 51 -0.33 2.10 -7.21
C VAL A 51 -1.33 2.30 -6.08
N VAL A 52 -1.15 3.35 -5.30
CA VAL A 52 -2.00 3.73 -4.17
C VAL A 52 -2.57 5.11 -4.45
N ASP A 53 -3.90 5.18 -4.60
CA ASP A 53 -4.61 6.45 -4.81
C ASP A 53 -5.29 6.88 -3.51
N VAL A 54 -4.63 7.78 -2.78
CA VAL A 54 -5.11 8.31 -1.49
C VAL A 54 -6.10 9.45 -1.74
N SER A 55 -7.32 9.28 -1.23
CA SER A 55 -8.43 10.23 -1.36
C SER A 55 -8.67 11.06 -0.10
N ALA A 56 -8.26 10.55 1.06
CA ALA A 56 -8.25 11.26 2.34
C ALA A 56 -7.14 10.70 3.23
N ILE A 57 -6.52 11.56 4.04
CA ILE A 57 -5.51 11.18 5.04
C ILE A 57 -5.64 12.13 6.23
N GLU A 58 -5.69 11.58 7.43
CA GLU A 58 -5.65 12.35 8.67
C GLU A 58 -4.22 12.72 9.04
N ILE A 59 -4.03 14.00 9.31
CA ILE A 59 -2.83 14.62 9.87
C ILE A 59 -3.33 15.72 10.82
N ALA A 60 -3.45 15.43 12.11
CA ALA A 60 -4.14 16.28 13.08
C ALA A 60 -3.39 16.45 14.41
N SER A 61 -2.73 15.42 14.91
CA SER A 61 -1.99 15.39 16.19
C SER A 61 -0.48 15.28 16.07
N ASN A 62 0.04 15.33 14.84
CA ASN A 62 1.48 15.25 14.53
C ASN A 62 2.11 13.92 14.96
N ASP A 63 1.30 12.87 15.16
CA ASP A 63 1.74 11.54 15.54
C ASP A 63 1.20 10.43 14.62
N GLU A 64 0.41 10.78 13.61
CA GLU A 64 -0.22 9.82 12.70
C GLU A 64 0.75 9.26 11.68
N ARG A 65 0.81 7.93 11.58
CA ARG A 65 1.60 7.22 10.59
C ARG A 65 0.83 6.05 10.01
N TYR A 66 0.90 5.95 8.69
CA TYR A 66 0.32 4.91 7.86
C TYR A 66 1.44 4.28 7.03
N GLU A 67 1.82 3.06 7.37
CA GLU A 67 2.77 2.31 6.54
C GLU A 67 2.03 1.24 5.73
N ILE A 68 2.06 1.40 4.41
CA ILE A 68 1.39 0.51 3.47
C ILE A 68 2.44 -0.42 2.90
N TYR A 69 2.31 -1.71 3.19
CA TYR A 69 3.21 -2.76 2.76
C TYR A 69 2.63 -3.54 1.57
N VAL A 70 3.52 -3.94 0.66
CA VAL A 70 3.35 -5.16 -0.13
C VAL A 70 3.98 -6.28 0.68
N GLU A 71 3.17 -7.20 1.17
CA GLU A 71 3.61 -8.39 1.89
C GLU A 71 3.65 -9.60 0.95
N GLY A 72 4.62 -10.48 1.13
CA GLY A 72 4.74 -11.75 0.43
C GLY A 72 4.73 -12.92 1.40
N ALA A 73 4.21 -14.06 0.94
CA ALA A 73 4.24 -15.34 1.65
C ALA A 73 4.23 -16.51 0.67
N ASN A 74 4.49 -17.73 1.16
CA ASN A 74 4.41 -18.97 0.37
C ASN A 74 3.23 -19.85 0.77
N GLU A 75 2.39 -19.33 1.66
CA GLU A 75 1.13 -19.87 2.14
C GLU A 75 -0.01 -18.93 1.73
N GLU A 76 -1.06 -19.48 1.11
CA GLU A 76 -2.21 -18.72 0.62
C GLU A 76 -2.93 -17.98 1.76
N ALA A 77 -2.94 -18.57 2.96
CA ALA A 77 -3.62 -18.04 4.13
C ALA A 77 -3.00 -16.73 4.67
N MET A 78 -1.72 -16.45 4.38
CA MET A 78 -1.06 -15.19 4.75
C MET A 78 -1.16 -14.85 6.25
N ASP A 79 -0.89 -15.83 7.12
CA ASP A 79 -1.13 -15.73 8.57
C ASP A 79 0.13 -15.81 9.45
N THR A 80 1.23 -16.38 8.95
CA THR A 80 2.34 -16.81 9.82
C THR A 80 3.73 -16.37 9.35
N THR A 81 4.05 -16.45 8.05
CA THR A 81 5.41 -16.17 7.53
C THR A 81 5.42 -15.06 6.49
N LEU A 82 4.87 -13.92 6.88
CA LEU A 82 4.78 -12.72 6.06
C LEU A 82 6.11 -11.97 5.99
N VAL A 83 6.50 -11.54 4.80
CA VAL A 83 7.66 -10.67 4.60
C VAL A 83 7.27 -9.39 3.87
N PRO A 84 7.71 -8.20 4.32
CA PRO A 84 7.57 -7.00 3.51
C PRO A 84 8.48 -7.09 2.28
N LEU A 85 7.90 -6.88 1.11
CA LEU A 85 8.56 -6.84 -0.20
C LEU A 85 8.82 -5.40 -0.65
N ALA A 86 7.92 -4.49 -0.30
CA ALA A 86 8.07 -3.05 -0.45
C ALA A 86 7.15 -2.32 0.54
N SER A 87 7.40 -1.04 0.81
CA SER A 87 6.50 -0.22 1.60
C SER A 87 6.53 1.25 1.16
N ILE A 88 5.47 1.96 1.52
CA ILE A 88 5.44 3.42 1.56
C ILE A 88 4.96 3.88 2.92
N GLN A 89 5.61 4.92 3.43
CA GLN A 89 5.25 5.58 4.68
C GLN A 89 4.55 6.90 4.34
N LEU A 90 3.34 7.06 4.86
CA LEU A 90 2.55 8.28 4.82
C LEU A 90 2.21 8.69 6.24
N GLY A 91 2.05 9.97 6.53
CA GLY A 91 1.79 10.46 7.88
C GLY A 91 2.27 11.87 8.13
N ALA A 92 2.23 12.26 9.40
CA ALA A 92 2.72 13.56 9.87
C ALA A 92 4.24 13.63 9.79
N LEU A 93 4.79 14.79 9.43
CA LEU A 93 6.22 14.95 9.20
C LEU A 93 7.05 14.56 10.44
N GLU A 94 6.52 14.79 11.64
CA GLU A 94 7.22 14.56 12.91
C GLU A 94 7.52 13.09 13.17
N VAL A 95 6.66 12.20 12.68
CA VAL A 95 6.81 10.74 12.80
C VAL A 95 7.38 10.09 11.54
N LEU A 96 7.29 10.77 10.40
CA LEU A 96 7.96 10.36 9.18
C LEU A 96 9.48 10.54 9.32
N GLY A 97 10.17 9.43 9.63
CA GLY A 97 11.62 9.40 9.74
C GLY A 97 12.18 10.16 10.94
N ALA A 98 11.46 10.14 12.07
CA ALA A 98 11.80 10.78 13.35
C ALA A 98 13.32 10.88 13.59
N GLY A 99 13.86 12.09 13.42
CA GLY A 99 15.27 12.43 13.63
C GLY A 99 16.14 12.54 12.36
N SER A 100 15.56 12.32 11.17
CA SER A 100 16.27 12.49 9.89
C SER A 100 15.82 13.75 9.17
N SER A 101 16.75 14.56 8.68
CA SER A 101 16.49 15.79 7.90
C SER A 101 15.96 15.52 6.49
N HIS A 102 15.49 14.30 6.21
CA HIS A 102 15.11 13.84 4.87
C HIS A 102 13.61 14.00 4.60
N PHE A 103 12.79 14.11 5.64
CA PHE A 103 11.37 14.41 5.54
C PHE A 103 11.12 15.82 6.09
N LEU A 104 10.45 16.66 5.29
CA LEU A 104 10.26 18.08 5.60
C LEU A 104 8.79 18.52 5.43
N VAL A 105 7.89 17.59 5.12
CA VAL A 105 6.49 17.88 4.81
C VAL A 105 5.59 16.72 5.26
N ASP A 106 4.36 17.05 5.64
CA ASP A 106 3.30 16.07 5.87
C ASP A 106 2.94 15.35 4.56
N SER A 107 2.45 14.12 4.69
CA SER A 107 1.83 13.43 3.58
C SER A 107 0.51 14.08 3.17
N THR A 108 0.12 13.92 1.91
CA THR A 108 -1.10 14.53 1.36
C THR A 108 -1.89 13.51 0.57
N THR A 109 -3.07 13.89 0.08
CA THR A 109 -3.82 13.05 -0.87
C THR A 109 -3.14 13.04 -2.23
N GLY A 110 -3.27 11.94 -2.97
CA GLY A 110 -2.70 11.82 -4.31
C GLY A 110 -2.35 10.38 -4.68
N ARG A 111 -1.68 10.25 -5.82
CA ARG A 111 -1.16 8.97 -6.31
C ARG A 111 0.25 8.74 -5.80
N TYR A 112 0.46 7.56 -5.23
CA TYR A 112 1.75 7.07 -4.79
C TYR A 112 2.06 5.74 -5.49
N GLU A 113 3.31 5.58 -5.92
CA GLU A 113 3.74 4.42 -6.71
C GLU A 113 4.93 3.76 -6.03
N VAL A 114 4.81 2.46 -5.75
CA VAL A 114 5.82 1.68 -5.04
C VAL A 114 6.25 0.49 -5.90
N PRO A 115 7.40 0.57 -6.59
CA PRO A 115 7.95 -0.56 -7.31
C PRO A 115 8.32 -1.70 -6.35
N PHE A 116 8.04 -2.93 -6.75
CA PHE A 116 8.38 -4.13 -5.97
C PHE A 116 8.75 -5.31 -6.86
N THR A 117 9.36 -6.31 -6.23
CA THR A 117 9.45 -7.67 -6.78
C THR A 117 8.97 -8.66 -5.74
N ASN A 118 8.44 -9.80 -6.15
CA ASN A 118 8.08 -10.88 -5.22
C ASN A 118 9.29 -11.71 -4.76
N VAL A 119 10.51 -11.16 -4.82
CA VAL A 119 11.74 -11.84 -4.43
C VAL A 119 12.41 -11.09 -3.30
N ARG A 120 12.71 -11.79 -2.22
CA ARG A 120 13.50 -11.24 -1.10
C ARG A 120 14.45 -12.29 -0.56
N GLY A 121 15.72 -11.92 -0.41
CA GLY A 121 16.75 -12.84 0.06
C GLY A 121 16.95 -14.07 -0.83
N GLY A 122 16.63 -13.97 -2.14
CA GLY A 122 16.69 -15.09 -3.08
C GLY A 122 15.49 -16.03 -3.05
N VAL A 123 14.51 -15.81 -2.18
CA VAL A 123 13.25 -16.58 -2.12
C VAL A 123 12.19 -15.87 -2.93
N VAL A 124 11.50 -16.61 -3.80
CA VAL A 124 10.29 -16.16 -4.51
C VAL A 124 9.09 -16.38 -3.58
N TYR A 125 8.24 -15.37 -3.44
CA TYR A 125 7.00 -15.40 -2.67
C TYR A 125 5.81 -15.43 -3.62
N GLN A 126 5.08 -16.54 -3.62
CA GLN A 126 4.00 -16.79 -4.58
C GLN A 126 2.76 -15.92 -4.31
N TYR A 127 2.41 -15.77 -3.04
CA TYR A 127 1.24 -15.01 -2.65
C TYR A 127 1.68 -13.62 -2.23
N ILE A 128 0.87 -12.61 -2.56
CA ILE A 128 1.07 -11.23 -2.12
C ILE A 128 -0.21 -10.60 -1.60
N ARG A 129 -0.06 -9.65 -0.66
CA ARG A 129 -1.16 -8.89 -0.06
C ARG A 129 -0.71 -7.45 0.18
N VAL A 130 -1.67 -6.52 0.23
CA VAL A 130 -1.45 -5.17 0.78
C VAL A 130 -1.88 -5.13 2.24
N TYR A 131 -1.03 -4.61 3.13
CA TYR A 131 -1.35 -4.43 4.54
C TYR A 131 -1.02 -3.01 4.97
N THR A 132 -1.91 -2.40 5.74
CA THR A 132 -1.68 -1.07 6.30
C THR A 132 -1.42 -1.20 7.79
N VAL A 133 -0.27 -0.71 8.24
CA VAL A 133 0.00 -0.47 9.66
C VAL A 133 -0.40 0.97 9.96
N VAL A 134 -1.19 1.13 11.01
CA VAL A 134 -1.68 2.42 11.50
C VAL A 134 -1.12 2.64 12.90
N GLU A 135 -0.40 3.75 13.09
CA GLU A 135 0.21 4.16 14.36
C GLU A 135 -0.15 5.62 14.66
N GLY A 136 -0.10 5.98 15.94
CA GLY A 136 -0.47 7.32 16.42
C GLY A 136 -1.91 7.43 16.91
N THR A 137 -2.34 8.66 17.11
CA THR A 137 -3.70 8.98 17.55
C THR A 137 -4.58 9.23 16.32
N ILE A 138 -5.53 8.33 16.06
CA ILE A 138 -6.28 8.29 14.79
C ILE A 138 -7.79 8.44 15.05
N ALA A 139 -8.43 9.46 14.48
CA ALA A 139 -9.86 9.68 14.55
C ALA A 139 -10.59 9.40 13.22
N THR A 140 -9.96 9.72 12.09
CA THR A 140 -10.53 9.65 10.74
C THR A 140 -9.72 8.83 9.74
N GLY A 141 -8.49 8.43 10.07
CA GLY A 141 -7.69 7.45 9.33
C GLY A 141 -7.26 7.87 7.92
N ILE A 142 -7.01 6.85 7.09
CA ILE A 142 -6.66 7.01 5.67
C ILE A 142 -7.69 6.33 4.78
N ASN A 143 -8.04 6.93 3.65
CA ASN A 143 -8.91 6.35 2.62
C ASN A 143 -8.19 6.29 1.27
N PHE A 144 -8.07 5.09 0.70
CA PHE A 144 -7.38 4.87 -0.56
C PHE A 144 -7.91 3.64 -1.32
N THR A 145 -7.66 3.62 -2.63
CA THR A 145 -7.71 2.40 -3.46
C THR A 145 -6.30 1.94 -3.79
N ALA A 146 -6.14 0.66 -4.13
CA ALA A 146 -4.85 0.15 -4.56
C ALA A 146 -4.97 -0.95 -5.62
N TYR A 147 -4.02 -0.97 -6.56
CA TYR A 147 -3.90 -2.01 -7.59
C TYR A 147 -2.44 -2.22 -7.98
N ILE A 148 -2.14 -3.36 -8.60
CA ILE A 148 -0.81 -3.63 -9.16
C ILE A 148 -0.79 -3.21 -10.63
N GLY A 149 0.02 -2.20 -10.94
CA GLY A 149 0.37 -1.82 -12.30
C GLY A 149 1.52 -2.66 -12.84
N LYS A 150 1.45 -3.00 -14.13
CA LYS A 150 2.52 -3.62 -14.92
C LYS A 150 2.82 -2.80 -16.16
#